data_AF-A0A7V9Q4J5-F1
#
_entry.id   AF-A0A7V9Q4J5-F1
#
_cell.length_a   1.000
_cell.length_b   1.000
_cell.length_c   1.000
_cell.angle_alpha   90.00
_cell.angle_beta   90.00
_cell.angle_gamma   90.00
#
_symmetry.space_group_name_H-M   'P 1'
#
loop_
_entity.id
_entity.type
_entity.pdbx_description
1 polymer ?
#
loop_
_entity_poly.entity_id
_entity_poly.type
_entity_poly.pdbx_seq_one_letter_code
_entity_poly.pdbx_strand_id
1 'polypeptide(L)'
;MSPDPDPSRMHGSVYNQTAVSSAVTVRTYEFTDGRGAVARPITYTLGGWITTDIEYDAMGRPYRTSNPYSGYGAATPINPDNLWTTSEHDGLNRVFRTTLADGNVVETQYDGRVTTVFDPAGKSRRSVVDGLGRVERLDEPDSSGNLGAVVSPVQPTFYTYSAIDNLVRIEQGGQQRFFKYDSLGRMTHERHVEMDAPHTQADPLTPNTQWSRRIVYNTHDLVTDAYDARGVHTHFEYDGLNRATQITYSDATLAATYTYDETRAGYFNRGRLTTAATASTADAPATSQAYDYDLMGRIANHRQTISSTTYTMAYGYNLIGQLTTETYQSGRMVTNTYMEGARLMNVADETRNYVMAMTYKPHGGLQSEMWANGAEHTVSYNARLQASERRLTVGATEVQRYTYSYGATDMATGAVDAQKNTGQIGRIESFVGGQKQWDQRHKYDELGRLDLAAEHLGTGALNYRSDFDYDRYGNRYRPLQGTQNPNLYYTPVETSDISPTTNRFTTPAHTPVAIGATHTN
;
A
#
# COMPACT_ATOMS: atom_id res chain seq x y z
N MET A 1 -25.84 -27.91 21.02
CA MET A 1 -26.53 -26.68 20.61
C MET A 1 -26.77 -26.82 19.11
N SER A 2 -28.03 -26.80 18.68
CA SER A 2 -28.40 -27.02 17.28
C SER A 2 -27.84 -25.88 16.42
N PRO A 3 -27.21 -26.16 15.27
CA PRO A 3 -26.97 -25.13 14.27
C PRO A 3 -28.33 -24.51 13.89
N ASP A 4 -28.34 -23.20 13.64
CA ASP A 4 -29.51 -22.49 13.17
C ASP A 4 -30.11 -23.24 11.97
N PRO A 5 -31.34 -23.78 12.09
CA PRO A 5 -31.91 -24.67 11.10
C PRO A 5 -32.40 -23.93 9.84
N ASP A 6 -32.23 -22.61 9.76
CA ASP A 6 -32.70 -21.84 8.60
C ASP A 6 -31.71 -20.74 8.16
N PRO A 7 -30.67 -21.09 7.36
CA PRO A 7 -29.81 -20.11 6.70
C PRO A 7 -30.56 -19.21 5.70
N SER A 8 -31.86 -19.45 5.45
CA SER A 8 -32.69 -18.62 4.56
C SER A 8 -33.48 -17.53 5.30
N ARG A 9 -33.41 -17.44 6.63
CA ARG A 9 -34.13 -16.42 7.41
C ARG A 9 -33.17 -15.55 8.20
N MET A 10 -33.00 -14.32 7.74
CA MET A 10 -32.35 -13.24 8.50
C MET A 10 -33.20 -12.96 9.75
N HIS A 11 -32.60 -12.98 10.94
CA HIS A 11 -33.33 -12.95 12.22
C HIS A 11 -33.47 -11.54 12.80
N GLY A 12 -32.53 -10.65 12.52
CA GLY A 12 -32.58 -9.25 12.92
C GLY A 12 -31.90 -8.34 11.90
N SER A 13 -32.28 -7.06 11.89
CA SER A 13 -31.61 -6.05 11.07
C SER A 13 -31.40 -4.74 11.81
N VAL A 14 -30.27 -4.09 11.52
CA VAL A 14 -29.98 -2.72 11.94
C VAL A 14 -30.04 -1.82 10.71
N TYR A 15 -30.76 -0.71 10.79
CA TYR A 15 -30.83 0.31 9.73
C TYR A 15 -30.11 1.58 10.18
N ASN A 16 -29.17 2.05 9.37
CA ASN A 16 -28.49 3.33 9.60
C ASN A 16 -28.66 4.24 8.37
N GLN A 17 -29.00 5.50 8.63
CA GLN A 17 -29.07 6.56 7.62
C GLN A 17 -28.20 7.74 8.04
N THR A 18 -27.26 8.12 7.19
CA THR A 18 -26.35 9.24 7.41
C THR A 18 -26.54 10.28 6.32
N ALA A 19 -26.75 11.54 6.70
CA ALA A 19 -26.83 12.64 5.75
C ALA A 19 -25.42 13.00 5.23
N VAL A 20 -25.25 13.00 3.91
CA VAL A 20 -24.04 13.46 3.23
C VAL A 20 -24.16 14.96 2.96
N SER A 21 -25.32 15.37 2.45
CA SER A 21 -25.72 16.76 2.24
C SER A 21 -27.21 16.91 2.53
N SER A 22 -27.79 18.08 2.25
CA SER A 22 -29.25 18.27 2.33
C SER A 22 -30.04 17.40 1.33
N ALA A 23 -29.38 16.91 0.27
CA ALA A 23 -30.03 16.16 -0.82
C ALA A 23 -29.55 14.71 -0.96
N VAL A 24 -28.46 14.31 -0.27
CA VAL A 24 -27.80 13.02 -0.45
C VAL A 24 -27.65 12.31 0.88
N THR A 25 -27.94 11.01 0.92
CA THR A 25 -27.76 10.17 2.11
C THR A 25 -26.97 8.89 1.82
N VAL A 26 -26.43 8.28 2.88
CA VAL A 26 -25.95 6.90 2.87
C VAL A 26 -26.90 6.10 3.74
N ARG A 27 -27.47 5.04 3.16
CA ARG A 27 -28.37 4.12 3.86
C ARG A 27 -27.76 2.75 3.88
N THR A 28 -27.73 2.12 5.05
CA THR A 28 -27.16 0.79 5.24
C THR A 28 -28.10 -0.07 6.07
N TYR A 29 -28.10 -1.37 5.78
CA TYR A 29 -28.71 -2.41 6.58
C TYR A 29 -27.67 -3.45 6.94
N GLU A 30 -27.71 -3.95 8.16
CA GLU A 30 -26.93 -5.13 8.57
C GLU A 30 -27.90 -6.20 9.02
N PHE A 31 -28.02 -7.26 8.24
CA PHE A 31 -28.84 -8.42 8.59
C PHE A 31 -27.99 -9.44 9.34
N THR A 32 -28.56 -10.00 10.40
CA THR A 32 -27.89 -10.94 11.32
C THR A 32 -28.51 -12.33 11.28
N ASP A 33 -27.69 -13.33 11.60
CA ASP A 33 -28.12 -14.71 11.84
C ASP A 33 -28.79 -14.87 13.23
N GLY A 34 -29.26 -16.07 13.56
CA GLY A 34 -29.93 -16.34 14.84
C GLY A 34 -29.06 -16.16 16.09
N ARG A 35 -27.75 -15.93 15.92
CA ARG A 35 -26.79 -15.65 17.00
C ARG A 35 -26.43 -14.17 17.08
N GLY A 36 -26.95 -13.34 16.19
CA GLY A 36 -26.61 -11.92 16.09
C GLY A 36 -25.35 -11.64 15.28
N ALA A 37 -24.74 -12.63 14.61
CA ALA A 37 -23.60 -12.40 13.73
C ALA A 37 -24.07 -11.81 12.40
N VAL A 38 -23.35 -10.82 11.86
CA VAL A 38 -23.71 -10.17 10.59
C VAL A 38 -23.59 -11.17 9.44
N ALA A 39 -24.72 -11.52 8.83
CA ALA A 39 -24.78 -12.44 7.69
C ALA A 39 -24.80 -11.68 6.36
N ARG A 40 -25.36 -10.46 6.33
CA ARG A 40 -25.53 -9.71 5.09
C ARG A 40 -25.59 -8.19 5.34
N PRO A 41 -24.48 -7.46 5.13
CA PRO A 41 -24.53 -6.01 5.02
C PRO A 41 -25.08 -5.60 3.65
N ILE A 42 -25.86 -4.52 3.63
CA ILE A 42 -26.43 -3.93 2.42
C ILE A 42 -26.26 -2.41 2.47
N THR A 43 -25.72 -1.81 1.40
CA THR A 43 -25.58 -0.37 1.25
C THR A 43 -26.37 0.12 0.06
N TYR A 44 -27.21 1.14 0.23
CA TYR A 44 -27.92 1.78 -0.87
C TYR A 44 -27.00 2.72 -1.65
N THR A 45 -27.10 2.64 -2.98
CA THR A 45 -26.46 3.58 -3.92
C THR A 45 -27.47 3.99 -4.99
N LEU A 46 -27.15 5.01 -5.79
CA LEU A 46 -28.00 5.40 -6.93
C LEU A 46 -28.19 4.24 -7.95
N GLY A 47 -27.22 3.32 -8.02
CA GLY A 47 -27.24 2.15 -8.90
C GLY A 47 -27.92 0.90 -8.33
N GLY A 48 -28.58 1.02 -7.16
CA GLY A 48 -29.21 -0.09 -6.44
C GLY A 48 -28.51 -0.41 -5.13
N TRP A 49 -28.86 -1.55 -4.53
CA TRP A 49 -28.24 -1.99 -3.29
C TRP A 49 -26.99 -2.80 -3.59
N ILE A 50 -25.95 -2.60 -2.79
CA ILE A 50 -24.72 -3.38 -2.83
C ILE A 50 -24.71 -4.26 -1.60
N THR A 51 -24.40 -5.55 -1.76
CA THR A 51 -24.35 -6.49 -0.64
C THR A 51 -23.24 -7.51 -0.81
N THR A 52 -22.86 -8.11 0.32
CA THR A 52 -22.00 -9.29 0.42
C THR A 52 -22.69 -10.28 1.34
N ASP A 53 -22.50 -11.58 1.10
CA ASP A 53 -22.98 -12.61 2.02
C ASP A 53 -21.82 -13.19 2.82
N ILE A 54 -22.09 -13.49 4.09
CA ILE A 54 -21.17 -14.14 5.00
C ILE A 54 -21.85 -15.38 5.54
N GLU A 55 -21.21 -16.53 5.38
CA GLU A 55 -21.67 -17.76 6.00
C GLU A 55 -20.72 -18.22 7.09
N TYR A 56 -21.33 -18.77 8.13
CA TYR A 56 -20.65 -19.19 9.33
C TYR A 56 -20.77 -20.69 9.50
N ASP A 57 -19.71 -21.30 10.04
CA ASP A 57 -19.75 -22.71 10.38
C ASP A 57 -20.48 -22.96 11.71
N ALA A 58 -20.55 -24.24 12.11
CA ALA A 58 -21.20 -24.67 13.35
C ALA A 58 -20.54 -24.09 14.62
N MET A 59 -19.28 -23.64 14.54
CA MET A 59 -18.57 -22.97 15.64
C MET A 59 -18.79 -21.45 15.65
N GLY A 60 -19.50 -20.90 14.66
CA GLY A 60 -19.76 -19.46 14.55
C GLY A 60 -18.63 -18.67 13.94
N ARG A 61 -17.75 -19.34 13.20
CA ARG A 61 -16.65 -18.70 12.50
C ARG A 61 -17.08 -18.39 11.07
N PRO A 62 -16.79 -17.19 10.53
CA PRO A 62 -17.04 -16.93 9.12
C PRO A 62 -16.15 -17.85 8.29
N TYR A 63 -16.74 -18.79 7.55
CA TYR A 63 -16.00 -19.75 6.74
C TYR A 63 -16.05 -19.42 5.26
N ARG A 64 -17.03 -18.64 4.78
CA ARG A 64 -16.97 -18.06 3.44
C ARG A 64 -17.65 -16.71 3.33
N THR A 65 -17.08 -15.86 2.48
CA THR A 65 -17.59 -14.51 2.16
C THR A 65 -17.68 -14.35 0.65
N SER A 66 -18.79 -13.82 0.15
CA SER A 66 -18.99 -13.59 -1.28
C SER A 66 -18.22 -12.35 -1.73
N ASN A 67 -17.93 -12.26 -3.02
CA ASN A 67 -17.66 -10.94 -3.61
C ASN A 67 -18.86 -10.00 -3.42
N PRO A 68 -18.65 -8.68 -3.37
CA PRO A 68 -19.75 -7.73 -3.40
C PRO A 68 -20.50 -7.79 -4.73
N TYR A 69 -21.82 -7.75 -4.70
CA TYR A 69 -22.69 -7.73 -5.88
C TYR A 69 -23.88 -6.79 -5.69
N SER A 70 -24.56 -6.46 -6.79
CA SER A 70 -25.77 -5.65 -6.77
C SER A 70 -26.99 -6.50 -6.42
N GLY A 71 -27.83 -6.02 -5.52
CA GLY A 71 -29.09 -6.65 -5.12
C GLY A 71 -30.22 -5.64 -4.96
N TYR A 72 -31.39 -6.16 -4.59
CA TYR A 72 -32.61 -5.38 -4.33
C TYR A 72 -33.11 -5.52 -2.89
N GLY A 73 -32.21 -5.89 -1.96
CA GLY A 73 -32.49 -6.09 -0.54
C GLY A 73 -32.41 -7.56 -0.10
N ALA A 74 -33.00 -7.87 1.05
CA ALA A 74 -32.89 -9.18 1.71
C ALA A 74 -33.37 -10.37 0.84
N ALA A 75 -34.32 -10.16 -0.07
CA ALA A 75 -34.83 -11.20 -0.96
C ALA A 75 -33.92 -11.52 -2.15
N THR A 76 -32.81 -10.80 -2.32
CA THR A 76 -31.84 -11.08 -3.39
C THR A 76 -31.26 -12.49 -3.18
N PRO A 77 -31.13 -13.32 -4.22
CA PRO A 77 -30.42 -14.61 -4.12
C PRO A 77 -29.05 -14.42 -3.47
N ILE A 78 -28.67 -15.39 -2.63
CA ILE A 78 -27.34 -15.39 -1.99
C ILE A 78 -26.31 -15.66 -3.08
N ASN A 79 -25.29 -14.80 -3.15
CA ASN A 79 -24.16 -14.85 -4.07
C ASN A 79 -24.51 -15.40 -5.47
N PRO A 80 -25.27 -14.65 -6.28
CA PRO A 80 -25.81 -15.15 -7.55
C PRO A 80 -24.72 -15.61 -8.54
N ASP A 81 -23.53 -15.02 -8.47
CA ASP A 81 -22.38 -15.36 -9.33
C ASP A 81 -21.51 -16.50 -8.75
N ASN A 82 -21.87 -17.01 -7.56
CA ASN A 82 -21.15 -18.06 -6.82
C ASN A 82 -19.65 -17.78 -6.62
N LEU A 83 -19.27 -16.49 -6.48
CA LEU A 83 -17.90 -16.04 -6.25
C LEU A 83 -17.61 -15.97 -4.75
N TRP A 84 -17.14 -17.07 -4.16
CA TRP A 84 -16.84 -17.19 -2.74
C TRP A 84 -15.34 -17.20 -2.46
N THR A 85 -14.92 -16.52 -1.40
CA THR A 85 -13.66 -16.85 -0.71
C THR A 85 -13.99 -17.73 0.48
N THR A 86 -13.49 -18.96 0.51
CA THR A 86 -13.81 -19.99 1.51
C THR A 86 -12.56 -20.37 2.29
N SER A 87 -12.65 -20.40 3.62
CA SER A 87 -11.58 -20.78 4.55
C SER A 87 -11.94 -22.05 5.30
N GLU A 88 -11.03 -23.02 5.27
CA GLU A 88 -11.12 -24.28 6.01
C GLU A 88 -10.21 -24.22 7.24
N HIS A 89 -10.73 -24.69 8.37
CA HIS A 89 -10.07 -24.58 9.67
C HIS A 89 -9.72 -25.96 10.23
N ASP A 90 -8.60 -26.07 10.93
CA ASP A 90 -8.21 -27.26 11.68
C ASP A 90 -8.95 -27.34 13.04
N GLY A 91 -8.69 -28.41 13.80
CA GLY A 91 -9.27 -28.62 15.13
C GLY A 91 -8.83 -27.61 16.20
N LEU A 92 -7.82 -26.79 15.92
CA LEU A 92 -7.32 -25.70 16.78
C LEU A 92 -7.81 -24.32 16.32
N ASN A 93 -8.76 -24.28 15.39
CA ASN A 93 -9.32 -23.05 14.84
C ASN A 93 -8.32 -22.20 14.03
N ARG A 94 -7.38 -22.84 13.34
CA ARG A 94 -6.45 -22.16 12.43
C ARG A 94 -6.83 -22.45 10.99
N VAL A 95 -6.76 -21.44 10.13
CA VAL A 95 -7.03 -21.61 8.70
C VAL A 95 -5.86 -22.36 8.06
N PHE A 96 -6.11 -23.53 7.48
CA PHE A 96 -5.10 -24.32 6.77
C PHE A 96 -5.29 -24.30 5.26
N ARG A 97 -6.45 -23.83 4.76
CA ARG A 97 -6.73 -23.70 3.35
C ARG A 97 -7.71 -22.56 3.08
N THR A 98 -7.41 -21.74 2.09
CA THR A 98 -8.31 -20.70 1.58
C THR A 98 -8.48 -20.88 0.08
N THR A 99 -9.70 -21.19 -0.36
CA THR A 99 -10.09 -21.20 -1.78
C THR A 99 -10.66 -19.84 -2.14
N LEU A 100 -10.06 -19.17 -3.12
CA LEU A 100 -10.37 -17.82 -3.55
C LEU A 100 -11.53 -17.83 -4.57
N ALA A 101 -12.11 -16.66 -4.85
CA ALA A 101 -13.28 -16.53 -5.74
C ALA A 101 -13.07 -17.02 -7.19
N ASP A 102 -11.82 -17.15 -7.65
CA ASP A 102 -11.45 -17.72 -8.95
C ASP A 102 -11.06 -19.21 -8.86
N GLY A 103 -11.23 -19.84 -7.70
CA GLY A 103 -10.89 -21.24 -7.44
C GLY A 103 -9.41 -21.50 -7.10
N ASN A 104 -8.55 -20.48 -7.16
CA ASN A 104 -7.15 -20.60 -6.74
C ASN A 104 -7.08 -20.86 -5.23
N VAL A 105 -6.05 -21.58 -4.77
CA VAL A 105 -5.94 -22.01 -3.37
C VAL A 105 -4.66 -21.45 -2.74
N VAL A 106 -4.79 -20.95 -1.51
CA VAL A 106 -3.67 -20.73 -0.59
C VAL A 106 -3.73 -21.82 0.47
N GLU A 107 -2.62 -22.53 0.68
CA GLU A 107 -2.52 -23.58 1.71
C GLU A 107 -1.58 -23.15 2.81
N THR A 108 -1.88 -23.54 4.05
CA THR A 108 -1.04 -23.30 5.22
C THR A 108 -0.88 -24.59 6.01
N GLN A 109 0.36 -25.04 6.15
CA GLN A 109 0.72 -26.20 6.95
C GLN A 109 1.25 -25.75 8.29
N TYR A 110 0.74 -26.38 9.36
CA TYR A 110 1.18 -26.13 10.72
C TYR A 110 1.84 -27.38 11.30
N ASP A 111 3.06 -27.26 11.79
CA ASP A 111 3.79 -28.31 12.50
C ASP A 111 4.41 -27.73 13.78
N GLY A 112 3.65 -27.81 14.88
CA GLY A 112 4.00 -27.19 16.16
C GLY A 112 4.25 -25.69 16.01
N ARG A 113 5.52 -25.28 16.16
CA ARG A 113 5.98 -23.89 16.06
C ARG A 113 6.30 -23.44 14.63
N VAL A 114 6.17 -24.33 13.64
CA VAL A 114 6.50 -24.09 12.24
C VAL A 114 5.21 -23.87 11.45
N THR A 115 5.19 -22.81 10.65
CA THR A 115 4.10 -22.52 9.72
C THR A 115 4.67 -22.38 8.32
N THR A 116 4.17 -23.16 7.36
CA THR A 116 4.57 -23.06 5.94
C THR A 116 3.36 -22.67 5.11
N VAL A 117 3.46 -21.59 4.33
CA VAL A 117 2.37 -21.09 3.48
C VAL A 117 2.74 -21.33 2.02
N PHE A 118 1.79 -21.81 1.23
CA PHE A 118 1.88 -22.00 -0.21
C PHE A 118 0.90 -21.07 -0.92
N ASP A 119 1.40 -20.30 -1.89
CA ASP A 119 0.56 -19.47 -2.74
C ASP A 119 -0.10 -20.31 -3.87
N PRO A 120 -1.01 -19.72 -4.68
CA PRO A 120 -1.64 -20.43 -5.78
C PRO A 120 -0.69 -20.96 -6.87
N ALA A 121 0.52 -20.41 -6.97
CA ALA A 121 1.55 -20.91 -7.89
C ALA A 121 2.39 -22.04 -7.29
N GLY A 122 2.16 -22.39 -6.02
CA GLY A 122 2.92 -23.39 -5.27
C GLY A 122 4.18 -22.84 -4.61
N LYS A 123 4.43 -21.52 -4.68
CA LYS A 123 5.59 -20.89 -4.05
C LYS A 123 5.39 -20.86 -2.55
N SER A 124 6.47 -21.09 -1.80
CA SER A 124 6.37 -21.32 -0.37
C SER A 124 7.29 -20.43 0.46
N ARG A 125 6.83 -20.14 1.68
CA ARG A 125 7.63 -19.49 2.73
C ARG A 125 7.33 -20.15 4.06
N ARG A 126 8.34 -20.25 4.94
CA ARG A 126 8.19 -20.92 6.23
C ARG A 126 8.62 -20.01 7.37
N SER A 127 7.75 -19.77 8.34
CA SER A 127 8.08 -19.09 9.59
C SER A 127 8.19 -20.07 10.75
N VAL A 128 9.05 -19.75 11.70
CA VAL A 128 9.24 -20.48 12.94
C VAL A 128 9.10 -19.50 14.09
N VAL A 129 8.27 -19.86 15.07
CA VAL A 129 8.08 -19.07 16.27
C VAL A 129 8.83 -19.64 17.47
N ASP A 130 9.14 -18.77 18.44
CA ASP A 130 9.66 -19.16 19.75
C ASP A 130 8.53 -19.57 20.71
N GLY A 131 8.89 -19.88 21.96
CA GLY A 131 7.92 -20.29 22.99
C GLY A 131 6.92 -19.20 23.42
N LEU A 132 7.15 -17.95 23.06
CA LEU A 132 6.22 -16.82 23.30
C LEU A 132 5.38 -16.49 22.05
N GLY A 133 5.55 -17.24 20.95
CA GLY A 133 4.80 -17.05 19.71
C GLY A 133 5.40 -16.00 18.77
N ARG A 134 6.61 -15.53 19.03
CA ARG A 134 7.28 -14.49 18.23
C ARG A 134 8.05 -15.15 17.10
N VAL A 135 8.11 -14.53 15.93
CA VAL A 135 8.87 -15.07 14.80
C VAL A 135 10.36 -15.02 15.12
N GLU A 136 10.98 -16.16 15.39
CA GLU A 136 12.44 -16.26 15.61
C GLU A 136 13.20 -16.52 14.31
N ARG A 137 12.52 -17.05 13.29
CA ARG A 137 13.12 -17.37 12.00
C ARG A 137 12.12 -17.33 10.86
N LEU A 138 12.54 -16.77 9.73
CA LEU A 138 11.85 -16.87 8.44
C LEU A 138 12.78 -17.58 7.44
N ASP A 139 12.28 -18.62 6.79
CA ASP A 139 12.99 -19.37 5.77
C ASP A 139 12.42 -19.03 4.38
N GLU A 140 13.30 -18.61 3.48
CA GLU A 140 13.00 -18.33 2.08
C GLU A 140 13.58 -19.45 1.18
N PRO A 141 12.89 -19.81 0.08
CA PRO A 141 13.36 -20.84 -0.85
C PRO A 141 14.55 -20.37 -1.69
N ASP A 142 15.31 -21.32 -2.26
CA ASP A 142 16.23 -21.03 -3.37
C ASP A 142 15.47 -20.77 -4.70
N SER A 143 16.23 -20.53 -5.77
CA SER A 143 15.68 -20.30 -7.12
C SER A 143 14.93 -21.49 -7.73
N SER A 144 14.99 -22.67 -7.09
CA SER A 144 14.24 -23.87 -7.48
C SER A 144 13.03 -24.13 -6.58
N GLY A 145 12.70 -23.19 -5.68
CA GLY A 145 11.53 -23.28 -4.79
C GLY A 145 11.80 -24.12 -3.54
N ASN A 146 13.05 -24.49 -3.26
CA ASN A 146 13.38 -25.38 -2.15
C ASN A 146 13.71 -24.60 -0.87
N LEU A 147 12.93 -24.82 0.19
CA LEU A 147 13.13 -24.25 1.53
C LEU A 147 14.22 -24.96 2.37
N GLY A 148 14.64 -26.16 1.95
CA GLY A 148 15.46 -27.05 2.78
C GLY A 148 14.71 -27.61 4.00
N ALA A 149 15.41 -28.42 4.79
CA ALA A 149 14.86 -28.99 6.02
C ALA A 149 14.66 -27.91 7.10
N VAL A 150 13.72 -28.09 8.02
CA VAL A 150 13.50 -27.15 9.14
C VAL A 150 14.76 -26.95 9.98
N VAL A 151 15.58 -27.98 10.15
CA VAL A 151 16.84 -27.90 10.91
C VAL A 151 18.02 -27.34 10.11
N SER A 152 17.89 -27.24 8.78
CA SER A 152 18.92 -26.74 7.87
C SER A 152 18.27 -26.04 6.67
N PRO A 153 17.64 -24.87 6.90
CA PRO A 153 16.96 -24.12 5.85
C PRO A 153 17.96 -23.50 4.85
N VAL A 154 17.51 -23.25 3.63
CA VAL A 154 18.37 -22.69 2.56
C VAL A 154 18.69 -21.21 2.83
N GLN A 155 17.67 -20.36 2.98
CA GLN A 155 17.85 -18.91 3.21
C GLN A 155 17.12 -18.45 4.48
N PRO A 156 17.65 -18.76 5.68
CA PRO A 156 17.06 -18.28 6.92
C PRO A 156 17.41 -16.82 7.20
N THR A 157 16.43 -16.11 7.76
CA THR A 157 16.60 -14.85 8.49
C THR A 157 16.19 -15.08 9.93
N PHE A 158 17.09 -14.80 10.87
CA PHE A 158 16.87 -15.00 12.31
C PHE A 158 16.55 -13.68 13.01
N TYR A 159 15.68 -13.75 14.01
CA TYR A 159 15.23 -12.65 14.83
C TYR A 159 15.48 -13.00 16.30
N THR A 160 16.18 -12.14 17.03
CA THR A 160 16.47 -12.32 18.45
C THR A 160 15.83 -11.19 19.24
N TYR A 161 15.16 -11.56 20.34
CA TYR A 161 14.44 -10.64 21.19
C TYR A 161 15.04 -10.58 22.60
N SER A 162 14.85 -9.45 23.27
CA SER A 162 15.13 -9.29 24.70
C SER A 162 14.08 -10.03 25.56
N ALA A 163 14.36 -10.10 26.86
CA ALA A 163 13.44 -10.67 27.86
C ALA A 163 12.12 -9.88 28.03
N ILE A 164 12.08 -8.62 27.60
CA ILE A 164 10.89 -7.74 27.64
C ILE A 164 10.30 -7.52 26.25
N ASP A 165 10.57 -8.43 25.33
CA ASP A 165 9.96 -8.50 24.00
C ASP A 165 10.38 -7.43 22.96
N ASN A 166 11.57 -6.86 23.13
CA ASN A 166 12.13 -5.98 22.10
C ASN A 166 12.98 -6.77 21.11
N LEU A 167 12.79 -6.59 19.80
CA LEU A 167 13.66 -7.15 18.76
C LEU A 167 15.05 -6.50 18.83
N VAL A 168 16.09 -7.23 19.22
CA VAL A 168 17.45 -6.67 19.43
C VAL A 168 18.42 -6.99 18.30
N ARG A 169 18.17 -8.05 17.53
CA ARG A 169 19.05 -8.45 16.42
C ARG A 169 18.27 -9.15 15.31
N ILE A 170 18.60 -8.79 14.07
CA ILE A 170 18.24 -9.52 12.87
C ILE A 170 19.53 -10.05 12.24
N GLU A 171 19.55 -11.31 11.83
CA GLU A 171 20.65 -11.89 11.06
C GLU A 171 20.14 -12.55 9.78
N GLN A 172 20.67 -12.11 8.64
CA GLN A 172 20.37 -12.66 7.33
C GLN A 172 21.70 -12.89 6.62
N GLY A 173 22.03 -14.13 6.25
CA GLY A 173 23.21 -14.44 5.44
C GLY A 173 24.57 -13.96 5.99
N GLY A 174 24.67 -13.71 7.30
CA GLY A 174 25.86 -13.15 7.94
C GLY A 174 25.84 -11.61 8.12
N GLN A 175 24.90 -10.91 7.47
CA GLN A 175 24.62 -9.50 7.77
C GLN A 175 23.80 -9.41 9.04
N GLN A 176 24.17 -8.47 9.92
CA GLN A 176 23.53 -8.27 11.20
C GLN A 176 23.03 -6.83 11.33
N ARG A 177 21.79 -6.70 11.82
CA ARG A 177 21.19 -5.43 12.21
C ARG A 177 20.88 -5.49 13.69
N PHE A 178 21.08 -4.39 14.40
CA PHE A 178 20.92 -4.33 15.85
C PHE A 178 20.05 -3.16 16.27
N PHE A 179 19.30 -3.37 17.34
CA PHE A 179 18.42 -2.37 17.94
C PHE A 179 18.61 -2.38 19.44
N LYS A 180 18.90 -1.20 20.00
CA LYS A 180 19.07 -1.04 21.45
C LYS A 180 17.93 -0.21 22.01
N TYR A 181 17.43 -0.64 23.16
CA TYR A 181 16.33 -0.01 23.86
C TYR A 181 16.76 0.46 25.24
N ASP A 182 16.07 1.46 25.78
CA ASP A 182 16.14 1.75 27.20
C ASP A 182 15.20 0.84 28.02
N SER A 183 15.16 1.05 29.34
CA SER A 183 14.34 0.26 30.26
C SER A 183 12.83 0.44 30.07
N LEU A 184 12.39 1.48 29.35
CA LEU A 184 10.99 1.71 29.01
C LEU A 184 10.61 1.07 27.66
N GLY A 185 11.55 0.42 26.97
CA GLY A 185 11.33 -0.16 25.65
C GLY A 185 11.39 0.85 24.51
N ARG A 186 11.95 2.05 24.73
CA ARG A 186 12.12 3.05 23.67
C ARG A 186 13.44 2.79 22.95
N MET A 187 13.43 2.82 21.61
CA MET A 187 14.63 2.57 20.81
C MET A 187 15.60 3.73 20.92
N THR A 188 16.79 3.49 21.45
CA THR A 188 17.83 4.52 21.62
C THR A 188 18.91 4.46 20.55
N HIS A 189 19.15 3.29 19.96
CA HIS A 189 20.14 3.13 18.92
C HIS A 189 19.73 2.08 17.90
N GLU A 190 20.18 2.28 16.67
CA GLU A 190 19.93 1.40 15.53
C GLU A 190 21.19 1.25 14.68
N ARG A 191 21.46 0.01 14.25
CA ARG A 191 22.60 -0.33 13.39
C ARG A 191 22.08 -1.05 12.15
N HIS A 192 22.24 -0.39 11.00
CA HIS A 192 21.99 -0.95 9.67
C HIS A 192 23.31 -1.19 8.97
N VAL A 193 23.50 -2.37 8.40
CA VAL A 193 24.76 -2.78 7.77
C VAL A 193 25.13 -1.90 6.56
N GLU A 194 24.10 -1.35 5.90
CA GLU A 194 24.14 -0.43 4.76
C GLU A 194 24.69 0.97 5.09
N MET A 195 24.73 1.31 6.37
CA MET A 195 25.05 2.66 6.83
C MET A 195 26.37 2.69 7.60
N ASP A 196 27.04 3.83 7.55
CA ASP A 196 28.15 4.11 8.45
C ASP A 196 27.63 4.09 9.90
N ALA A 197 28.53 3.81 10.84
CA ALA A 197 28.18 3.64 12.25
C ALA A 197 29.11 4.48 13.14
N PRO A 198 29.00 5.83 13.11
CA PRO A 198 29.93 6.71 13.81
C PRO A 198 29.69 6.77 15.33
N HIS A 199 28.56 6.26 15.83
CA HIS A 199 28.17 6.37 17.22
C HIS A 199 28.61 5.13 18.02
N THR A 200 29.52 5.30 18.98
CA THR A 200 30.01 4.20 19.81
C THR A 200 29.23 4.10 21.13
N GLN A 201 28.62 2.94 21.40
CA GLN A 201 27.93 2.65 22.65
C GLN A 201 27.81 1.13 22.84
N ALA A 202 28.29 0.58 23.95
CA ALA A 202 28.09 -0.86 24.24
C ALA A 202 26.61 -1.18 24.51
N ASP A 203 26.18 -2.36 24.09
CA ASP A 203 24.89 -2.96 24.42
C ASP A 203 25.10 -4.24 25.25
N PRO A 204 24.53 -4.37 26.45
CA PRO A 204 24.66 -5.58 27.24
C PRO A 204 23.90 -6.79 26.65
N LEU A 205 22.95 -6.58 25.74
CA LEU A 205 22.12 -7.64 25.16
C LEU A 205 22.69 -8.24 23.87
N THR A 206 23.61 -7.54 23.20
CA THR A 206 24.16 -7.93 21.90
C THR A 206 25.66 -7.65 21.85
N PRO A 207 26.44 -8.29 20.95
CA PRO A 207 27.87 -7.99 20.82
C PRO A 207 28.15 -6.62 20.15
N ASN A 208 27.12 -5.85 19.77
CA ASN A 208 27.29 -4.62 18.99
C ASN A 208 27.73 -3.43 19.85
N THR A 209 28.68 -2.64 19.33
CA THR A 209 29.16 -1.42 19.98
C THR A 209 29.10 -0.18 19.09
N GLN A 210 28.74 -0.32 17.81
CA GLN A 210 28.73 0.77 16.82
C GLN A 210 27.33 0.93 16.23
N TRP A 211 26.86 2.17 16.11
CA TRP A 211 25.48 2.48 15.74
C TRP A 211 25.43 3.50 14.61
N SER A 212 24.52 3.26 13.68
CA SER A 212 24.22 4.15 12.56
C SER A 212 23.31 5.29 12.99
N ARG A 213 22.54 5.10 14.05
CA ARG A 213 21.64 6.13 14.59
C ARG A 213 21.62 6.10 16.11
N ARG A 214 21.48 7.28 16.70
CA ARG A 214 21.23 7.49 18.14
C ARG A 214 20.01 8.39 18.34
N ILE A 215 19.19 8.06 19.33
CA ILE A 215 17.95 8.78 19.70
C ILE A 215 17.96 9.01 21.20
N VAL A 216 17.63 10.24 21.62
CA VAL A 216 17.53 10.66 23.01
C VAL A 216 16.10 11.12 23.28
N TYR A 217 15.57 10.70 24.43
CA TYR A 217 14.22 11.06 24.87
C TYR A 217 14.27 11.84 26.17
N ASN A 218 13.30 12.73 26.36
CA ASN A 218 13.03 13.33 27.66
C ASN A 218 12.17 12.41 28.55
N THR A 219 11.72 12.95 29.69
CA THR A 219 10.86 12.26 30.67
C THR A 219 9.40 12.14 30.25
N HIS A 220 9.00 12.77 29.15
CA HIS A 220 7.65 12.70 28.57
C HIS A 220 7.60 11.80 27.32
N ASP A 221 8.62 10.95 27.13
CA ASP A 221 8.76 10.06 25.98
C ASP A 221 8.86 10.77 24.62
N LEU A 222 9.24 12.05 24.61
CA LEU A 222 9.48 12.82 23.39
C LEU A 222 10.95 12.77 23.01
N VAL A 223 11.23 12.66 21.72
CA VAL A 223 12.60 12.71 21.18
C VAL A 223 13.13 14.13 21.32
N THR A 224 14.21 14.34 22.06
CA THR A 224 14.86 15.66 22.13
C THR A 224 16.00 15.79 21.13
N ASP A 225 16.69 14.68 20.86
CA ASP A 225 17.86 14.66 20.01
C ASP A 225 17.91 13.37 19.18
N ALA A 226 18.24 13.51 17.91
CA ALA A 226 18.53 12.39 17.02
C ALA A 226 19.84 12.65 16.28
N TYR A 227 20.64 11.60 16.09
CA TYR A 227 21.87 11.64 15.32
C TYR A 227 21.82 10.57 14.24
N ASP A 228 22.09 10.95 13.00
CA ASP A 228 22.08 10.02 11.86
C ASP A 228 23.47 9.42 11.59
N ALA A 229 23.55 8.59 10.54
CA ALA A 229 24.78 7.89 10.15
C ALA A 229 25.86 8.83 9.61
N ARG A 230 25.51 10.05 9.22
CA ARG A 230 26.44 11.11 8.79
C ARG A 230 26.98 11.90 9.99
N GLY A 231 26.42 11.68 11.19
CA GLY A 231 26.72 12.44 12.39
C GLY A 231 25.94 13.75 12.49
N VAL A 232 24.95 13.99 11.62
CA VAL A 232 24.10 15.18 11.71
C VAL A 232 23.18 15.04 12.91
N HIS A 233 23.19 16.05 13.78
CA HIS A 233 22.33 16.16 14.95
C HIS A 233 21.07 16.94 14.61
N THR A 234 19.92 16.37 14.92
CA THR A 234 18.61 17.03 14.90
C THR A 234 18.14 17.24 16.32
N HIS A 235 17.82 18.47 16.69
CA HIS A 235 17.31 18.84 18.00
C HIS A 235 15.85 19.28 17.92
N PHE A 236 15.05 18.86 18.89
CA PHE A 236 13.60 19.10 18.94
C PHE A 236 13.23 19.86 20.21
N GLU A 237 12.49 20.95 20.04
CA GLU A 237 11.86 21.70 21.13
C GLU A 237 10.36 21.47 21.15
N TYR A 238 9.76 21.55 22.34
CA TYR A 238 8.35 21.30 22.56
C TYR A 238 7.71 22.37 23.44
N ASP A 239 6.42 22.62 23.24
CA ASP A 239 5.61 23.40 24.17
C ASP A 239 5.18 22.58 25.41
N GLY A 240 4.50 23.24 26.35
CA GLY A 240 4.00 22.60 27.58
C GLY A 240 2.88 21.56 27.36
N LEU A 241 2.41 21.39 26.12
CA LEU A 241 1.46 20.34 25.72
C LEU A 241 2.16 19.22 24.92
N ASN A 242 3.49 19.17 24.94
CA ASN A 242 4.32 18.18 24.25
C ASN A 242 4.19 18.22 22.72
N ARG A 243 3.90 19.38 22.14
CA ARG A 243 3.86 19.57 20.67
C ARG A 243 5.16 20.21 20.20
N ALA A 244 5.75 19.70 19.12
CA ALA A 244 7.03 20.19 18.62
C ALA A 244 6.90 21.65 18.15
N THR A 245 7.72 22.56 18.65
CA THR A 245 7.71 23.99 18.31
C THR A 245 8.87 24.38 17.41
N GLN A 246 9.98 23.64 17.49
CA GLN A 246 11.16 23.89 16.67
C GLN A 246 11.91 22.58 16.38
N ILE A 247 12.49 22.50 15.18
CA ILE A 247 13.47 21.49 14.82
C ILE A 247 14.69 22.22 14.25
N THR A 248 15.87 21.94 14.80
CA THR A 248 17.15 22.48 14.31
C THR A 248 18.11 21.36 13.94
N TYR A 249 19.09 21.69 13.11
CA TYR A 249 20.06 20.75 12.57
C TYR A 249 21.49 21.28 12.79
N SER A 250 22.45 20.40 12.98
CA SER A 250 23.86 20.77 13.10
C SER A 250 24.58 20.98 11.76
N ASP A 251 23.89 20.77 10.63
CA ASP A 251 24.39 21.03 9.28
C ASP A 251 23.74 22.28 8.67
N ALA A 252 23.83 22.45 7.34
CA ALA A 252 23.26 23.60 6.64
C ALA A 252 21.73 23.53 6.45
N THR A 253 21.06 22.48 6.96
CA THR A 253 19.61 22.34 6.87
C THR A 253 18.92 23.44 7.69
N LEU A 254 17.95 24.11 7.07
CA LEU A 254 17.22 25.21 7.70
C LEU A 254 16.38 24.72 8.87
N ALA A 255 16.39 25.49 9.97
CA ALA A 255 15.51 25.26 11.09
C ALA A 255 14.04 25.39 10.68
N ALA A 256 13.21 24.51 11.22
CA ALA A 256 11.76 24.55 11.07
C ALA A 256 11.11 25.00 12.38
N THR A 257 10.07 25.83 12.29
CA THR A 257 9.26 26.27 13.43
C THR A 257 7.79 25.93 13.22
N TYR A 258 7.10 25.66 14.32
CA TYR A 258 5.71 25.23 14.35
C TYR A 258 4.93 26.04 15.37
N THR A 259 3.89 26.73 14.90
CA THR A 259 2.98 27.53 15.72
C THR A 259 1.62 26.86 15.77
N TYR A 260 1.02 26.86 16.95
CA TYR A 260 -0.27 26.24 17.23
C TYR A 260 -1.26 27.27 17.76
N ASP A 261 -2.54 26.92 17.69
CA ASP A 261 -3.63 27.64 18.39
C ASP A 261 -3.84 29.10 17.97
N GLU A 262 -3.24 29.55 16.87
CA GLU A 262 -3.42 30.92 16.37
C GLU A 262 -4.91 31.18 16.10
N THR A 263 -5.48 32.13 16.84
CA THR A 263 -6.86 32.52 16.68
C THR A 263 -7.03 33.28 15.37
N ARG A 264 -7.83 32.75 14.45
CA ARG A 264 -8.22 33.42 13.20
C ARG A 264 -9.75 33.43 13.11
N ALA A 265 -10.33 34.58 12.79
CA ALA A 265 -11.78 34.78 12.84
C ALA A 265 -12.49 33.82 11.88
N GLY A 266 -13.53 33.13 12.36
CA GLY A 266 -14.30 32.16 11.58
C GLY A 266 -13.71 30.73 11.53
N TYR A 267 -12.59 30.48 12.21
CA TYR A 267 -11.89 29.19 12.19
C TYR A 267 -11.67 28.59 13.59
N PHE A 268 -11.46 27.27 13.63
CA PHE A 268 -11.40 26.45 14.84
C PHE A 268 -10.01 25.87 15.06
N ASN A 269 -9.04 26.76 15.25
CA ASN A 269 -7.61 26.45 15.23
C ASN A 269 -7.03 25.92 16.55
N ARG A 270 -7.80 25.98 17.65
CA ARG A 270 -7.33 25.53 18.97
C ARG A 270 -7.08 24.02 18.98
N GLY A 271 -5.97 23.62 19.57
CA GLY A 271 -5.43 22.27 19.62
C GLY A 271 -4.65 21.85 18.36
N ARG A 272 -4.46 22.74 17.37
CA ARG A 272 -3.99 22.37 16.01
C ARG A 272 -2.80 23.20 15.56
N LEU A 273 -1.98 22.61 14.70
CA LEU A 273 -0.90 23.31 14.00
C LEU A 273 -1.50 24.34 13.05
N THR A 274 -1.15 25.61 13.22
CA THR A 274 -1.69 26.72 12.43
C THR A 274 -0.67 27.29 11.46
N THR A 275 0.63 27.14 11.75
CA THR A 275 1.72 27.58 10.87
C THR A 275 2.93 26.66 11.03
N ALA A 276 3.50 26.20 9.92
CA ALA A 276 4.84 25.63 9.85
C ALA A 276 5.71 26.56 8.99
N ALA A 277 6.92 26.88 9.41
CA ALA A 277 7.80 27.79 8.69
C ALA A 277 9.26 27.31 8.70
N THR A 278 10.03 27.79 7.73
CA THR A 278 11.49 27.63 7.68
C THR A 278 12.16 28.99 7.64
N ALA A 279 13.36 29.08 8.22
CA ALA A 279 14.19 30.27 8.11
C ALA A 279 14.61 30.54 6.65
N SER A 280 15.12 31.74 6.37
CA SER A 280 15.81 32.03 5.10
C SER A 280 17.32 31.98 5.27
N THR A 281 18.04 31.70 4.19
CA THR A 281 19.49 31.93 4.05
C THR A 281 19.75 32.81 2.83
N ALA A 282 21.03 33.08 2.52
CA ALA A 282 21.41 33.74 1.27
C ALA A 282 20.98 32.94 0.03
N ASP A 283 21.02 31.61 0.13
CA ASP A 283 20.80 30.69 -0.99
C ASP A 283 19.40 30.06 -1.01
N ALA A 284 18.58 30.28 0.03
CA ALA A 284 17.23 29.74 0.11
C ALA A 284 16.22 30.72 0.76
N PRO A 285 15.06 30.97 0.13
CA PRO A 285 14.05 31.86 0.69
C PRO A 285 13.34 31.22 1.90
N ALA A 286 12.81 32.06 2.80
CA ALA A 286 11.91 31.59 3.84
C ALA A 286 10.64 31.03 3.21
N THR A 287 10.12 29.94 3.77
CA THR A 287 8.84 29.36 3.36
C THR A 287 7.94 29.16 4.56
N SER A 288 6.63 29.28 4.37
CA SER A 288 5.65 28.93 5.39
C SER A 288 4.40 28.28 4.82
N GLN A 289 3.75 27.49 5.64
CA GLN A 289 2.49 26.81 5.40
C GLN A 289 1.56 27.16 6.56
N ALA A 290 0.44 27.82 6.28
CA ALA A 290 -0.54 28.18 7.30
C ALA A 290 -1.88 27.50 7.02
N TYR A 291 -2.51 27.01 8.09
CA TYR A 291 -3.72 26.21 8.06
C TYR A 291 -4.80 26.83 8.94
N ASP A 292 -6.02 26.85 8.42
CA ASP A 292 -7.22 27.23 9.15
C ASP A 292 -8.25 26.12 9.05
N TYR A 293 -8.88 25.79 10.19
CA TYR A 293 -9.73 24.61 10.30
C TYR A 293 -11.21 24.97 10.46
N ASP A 294 -12.09 24.13 9.91
CA ASP A 294 -13.51 24.18 10.21
C ASP A 294 -13.84 23.52 11.57
N LEU A 295 -15.11 23.56 11.97
CA LEU A 295 -15.59 23.02 13.24
C LEU A 295 -15.31 21.51 13.42
N MET A 296 -15.21 20.78 12.31
CA MET A 296 -14.92 19.34 12.28
C MET A 296 -13.42 19.07 12.26
N GLY A 297 -12.59 20.11 12.23
CA GLY A 297 -11.14 20.01 12.26
C GLY A 297 -10.49 19.73 10.92
N ARG A 298 -11.21 19.92 9.82
CA ARG A 298 -10.68 19.77 8.46
C ARG A 298 -10.08 21.09 8.00
N ILE A 299 -9.09 21.05 7.13
CA ILE A 299 -8.46 22.26 6.58
C ILE A 299 -9.48 22.98 5.71
N ALA A 300 -9.96 24.13 6.15
CA ALA A 300 -10.86 24.99 5.38
C ALA A 300 -10.08 25.98 4.51
N ASN A 301 -8.93 26.46 4.99
CA ASN A 301 -8.01 27.28 4.20
C ASN A 301 -6.56 26.86 4.43
N HIS A 302 -5.79 26.96 3.36
CA HIS A 302 -4.38 26.66 3.32
C HIS A 302 -3.65 27.79 2.59
N ARG A 303 -2.56 28.26 3.17
CA ARG A 303 -1.72 29.33 2.60
C ARG A 303 -0.29 28.86 2.57
N GLN A 304 0.28 28.79 1.38
CA GLN A 304 1.71 28.58 1.18
C GLN A 304 2.37 29.92 0.85
N THR A 305 3.35 30.32 1.63
CA THR A 305 4.15 31.52 1.35
C THR A 305 5.58 31.12 1.00
N ILE A 306 6.09 31.65 -0.11
CA ILE A 306 7.50 31.56 -0.50
C ILE A 306 8.00 33.00 -0.62
N SER A 307 8.98 33.37 0.20
CA SER A 307 9.42 34.76 0.34
C SER A 307 8.21 35.68 0.66
N SER A 308 7.91 36.67 -0.19
CA SER A 308 6.76 37.58 -0.01
C SER A 308 5.47 37.12 -0.70
N THR A 309 5.50 36.03 -1.47
CA THR A 309 4.35 35.60 -2.28
C THR A 309 3.56 34.52 -1.58
N THR A 310 2.26 34.76 -1.38
CA THR A 310 1.33 33.82 -0.74
C THR A 310 0.34 33.25 -1.74
N TYR A 311 0.26 31.93 -1.78
CA TYR A 311 -0.69 31.14 -2.54
C TYR A 311 -1.75 30.59 -1.58
N THR A 312 -3.01 30.99 -1.78
CA THR A 312 -4.13 30.61 -0.94
C THR A 312 -4.99 29.58 -1.66
N MET A 313 -5.38 28.55 -0.92
CA MET A 313 -6.32 27.52 -1.32
C MET A 313 -7.43 27.43 -0.27
N ALA A 314 -8.67 27.27 -0.71
CA ALA A 314 -9.82 27.10 0.16
C ALA A 314 -10.56 25.80 -0.16
N TYR A 315 -11.05 25.12 0.87
CA TYR A 315 -11.69 23.82 0.75
C TYR A 315 -13.07 23.83 1.40
N GLY A 316 -14.06 23.31 0.68
CA GLY A 316 -15.40 23.05 1.19
C GLY A 316 -15.63 21.56 1.32
N TYR A 317 -16.44 21.16 2.30
CA TYR A 317 -16.74 19.76 2.56
C TYR A 317 -18.21 19.53 2.85
N ASN A 318 -18.67 18.31 2.60
CA ASN A 318 -20.00 17.86 2.99
C ASN A 318 -20.04 17.37 4.47
N LEU A 319 -21.20 16.92 4.95
CA LEU A 319 -21.42 16.56 6.35
C LEU A 319 -20.63 15.32 6.82
N ILE A 320 -20.22 14.46 5.88
CA ILE A 320 -19.46 13.23 6.18
C ILE A 320 -17.96 13.36 5.88
N GLY A 321 -17.45 14.56 5.59
CA GLY A 321 -16.01 14.77 5.43
C GLY A 321 -15.48 14.87 4.01
N GLN A 322 -16.30 14.66 2.98
CA GLN A 322 -15.79 14.61 1.61
C GLN A 322 -15.63 16.01 1.02
N LEU A 323 -14.54 16.22 0.26
CA LEU A 323 -14.20 17.48 -0.38
C LEU A 323 -15.22 17.81 -1.48
N THR A 324 -15.99 18.89 -1.32
CA THR A 324 -16.96 19.38 -2.31
C THR A 324 -16.42 20.50 -3.18
N THR A 325 -15.51 21.32 -2.68
CA THR A 325 -14.92 22.42 -3.45
C THR A 325 -13.45 22.62 -3.11
N GLU A 326 -12.64 22.94 -4.11
CA GLU A 326 -11.27 23.41 -3.98
C GLU A 326 -11.11 24.69 -4.79
N THR A 327 -10.86 25.82 -4.13
CA THR A 327 -10.61 27.11 -4.76
C THR A 327 -9.11 27.39 -4.77
N TYR A 328 -8.55 27.57 -5.96
CA TYR A 328 -7.13 27.88 -6.17
C TYR A 328 -6.85 29.38 -6.04
N GLN A 329 -5.58 29.75 -5.89
CA GLN A 329 -5.13 31.15 -5.83
C GLN A 329 -5.56 31.97 -7.06
N SER A 330 -5.75 31.33 -8.20
CA SER A 330 -6.26 31.98 -9.42
C SER A 330 -7.74 32.41 -9.32
N GLY A 331 -8.45 32.01 -8.27
CA GLY A 331 -9.90 32.16 -8.12
C GLY A 331 -10.70 31.00 -8.72
N ARG A 332 -10.07 30.13 -9.53
CA ARG A 332 -10.73 28.94 -10.09
C ARG A 332 -11.17 27.99 -8.98
N MET A 333 -12.43 27.59 -9.00
CA MET A 333 -13.03 26.66 -8.04
C MET A 333 -13.42 25.36 -8.73
N VAL A 334 -12.77 24.27 -8.35
CA VAL A 334 -13.16 22.92 -8.75
C VAL A 334 -14.20 22.40 -7.78
N THR A 335 -15.32 21.92 -8.30
CA THR A 335 -16.45 21.37 -7.55
C THR A 335 -16.57 19.87 -7.80
N ASN A 336 -16.65 19.12 -6.70
CA ASN A 336 -16.89 17.68 -6.67
C ASN A 336 -18.33 17.43 -6.20
N THR A 337 -19.14 16.82 -7.05
CA THR A 337 -20.51 16.44 -6.71
C THR A 337 -20.59 14.96 -6.41
N TYR A 338 -21.27 14.62 -5.31
CA TYR A 338 -21.44 13.25 -4.86
C TYR A 338 -22.87 12.77 -5.08
N MET A 339 -23.02 11.49 -5.42
CA MET A 339 -24.29 10.79 -5.50
C MET A 339 -24.57 9.98 -4.21
N GLU A 340 -25.77 9.42 -4.14
CA GLU A 340 -26.19 8.52 -3.06
C GLU A 340 -25.21 7.35 -2.86
N GLY A 341 -24.94 7.01 -1.61
CA GLY A 341 -23.84 6.09 -1.25
C GLY A 341 -22.47 6.78 -1.17
N ALA A 342 -22.45 8.12 -1.13
CA ALA A 342 -21.26 8.95 -0.96
C ALA A 342 -20.18 8.74 -2.05
N ARG A 343 -20.59 8.50 -3.30
CA ARG A 343 -19.67 8.28 -4.42
C ARG A 343 -19.49 9.55 -5.26
N LEU A 344 -18.27 9.84 -5.70
CA LEU A 344 -18.01 10.99 -6.59
C LEU A 344 -18.71 10.74 -7.93
N MET A 345 -19.51 11.69 -8.39
CA MET A 345 -20.34 11.57 -9.59
C MET A 345 -19.87 12.49 -10.71
N ASN A 346 -19.43 13.69 -10.36
CA ASN A 346 -19.12 14.75 -11.32
C ASN A 346 -18.01 15.65 -10.77
N VAL A 347 -17.16 16.13 -11.67
CA VAL A 347 -16.09 17.10 -11.38
C VAL A 347 -16.19 18.23 -12.40
N ALA A 348 -16.30 19.46 -11.93
CA ALA A 348 -16.47 20.65 -12.77
C ALA A 348 -15.70 21.85 -12.22
N ASP A 349 -15.52 22.89 -13.02
CA ASP A 349 -15.29 24.24 -12.52
C ASP A 349 -16.46 25.16 -12.90
N GLU A 350 -16.31 26.47 -12.69
CA GLU A 350 -17.35 27.46 -12.96
C GLU A 350 -17.74 27.55 -14.44
N THR A 351 -16.89 27.07 -15.34
CA THR A 351 -17.03 27.24 -16.79
C THR A 351 -17.33 25.94 -17.54
N ARG A 352 -16.95 24.78 -16.98
CA ARG A 352 -17.06 23.50 -17.68
C ARG A 352 -17.07 22.31 -16.72
N ASN A 353 -17.65 21.21 -17.21
CA ASN A 353 -17.44 19.89 -16.63
C ASN A 353 -16.08 19.34 -17.09
N TYR A 354 -15.40 18.60 -16.22
CA TYR A 354 -14.28 17.74 -16.56
C TYR A 354 -14.77 16.31 -16.74
N VAL A 355 -15.52 15.83 -15.74
CA VAL A 355 -16.17 14.53 -15.71
C VAL A 355 -17.65 14.73 -15.52
N MET A 356 -18.45 14.31 -16.50
CA MET A 356 -19.90 14.47 -16.53
C MET A 356 -20.62 13.43 -15.67
N ALA A 357 -20.11 12.20 -15.63
CA ALA A 357 -20.68 11.11 -14.86
C ALA A 357 -19.60 10.09 -14.48
N MET A 358 -19.76 9.47 -13.31
CA MET A 358 -18.97 8.31 -12.88
C MET A 358 -19.89 7.23 -12.35
N THR A 359 -19.58 5.98 -12.69
CA THR A 359 -20.25 4.79 -12.16
C THR A 359 -19.22 3.83 -11.58
N TYR A 360 -19.68 2.92 -10.73
CA TYR A 360 -18.80 2.07 -9.94
C TYR A 360 -19.37 0.66 -9.82
N LYS A 361 -18.48 -0.32 -9.71
CA LYS A 361 -18.84 -1.69 -9.39
C LYS A 361 -19.28 -1.83 -7.92
N PRO A 362 -19.97 -2.93 -7.58
CA PRO A 362 -20.40 -3.21 -6.20
C PRO A 362 -19.25 -3.15 -5.18
N HIS A 363 -18.08 -3.66 -5.52
CA HIS A 363 -16.89 -3.63 -4.65
C HIS A 363 -16.23 -2.24 -4.53
N GLY A 364 -16.79 -1.20 -5.17
CA GLY A 364 -16.31 0.19 -5.08
C GLY A 364 -15.36 0.63 -6.19
N GLY A 365 -14.82 -0.29 -7.00
CA GLY A 365 -13.97 0.05 -8.14
C GLY A 365 -14.71 0.88 -9.20
N LEU A 366 -14.02 1.81 -9.86
CA LEU A 366 -14.56 2.58 -10.97
C LEU A 366 -15.06 1.61 -12.06
N GLN A 367 -16.27 1.82 -12.59
CA GLN A 367 -16.80 1.08 -13.74
C GLN A 367 -16.71 1.92 -15.01
N SER A 368 -17.14 3.18 -14.94
CA SER A 368 -17.01 4.13 -16.05
C SER A 368 -16.86 5.57 -15.56
N GLU A 369 -16.19 6.39 -16.36
CA GLU A 369 -16.16 7.85 -16.24
C GLU A 369 -16.37 8.46 -17.63
N MET A 370 -17.37 9.35 -17.74
CA MET A 370 -17.67 10.07 -18.98
C MET A 370 -17.07 11.47 -18.89
N TRP A 371 -16.14 11.79 -19.77
CA TRP A 371 -15.47 13.08 -19.82
C TRP A 371 -16.25 14.07 -20.67
N ALA A 372 -16.10 15.36 -20.39
CA ALA A 372 -16.84 16.42 -21.08
C ALA A 372 -16.46 16.59 -22.56
N ASN A 373 -15.33 16.01 -23.00
CA ASN A 373 -14.94 15.96 -24.41
C ASN A 373 -15.60 14.78 -25.18
N GLY A 374 -16.54 14.07 -24.56
CA GLY A 374 -17.24 12.93 -25.17
C GLY A 374 -16.47 11.61 -25.12
N ALA A 375 -15.32 11.57 -24.46
CA ALA A 375 -14.61 10.33 -24.18
C ALA A 375 -15.23 9.59 -22.99
N GLU A 376 -15.22 8.26 -23.02
CA GLU A 376 -15.62 7.41 -21.91
C GLU A 376 -14.49 6.44 -21.57
N HIS A 377 -14.02 6.48 -20.32
CA HIS A 377 -13.07 5.51 -19.81
C HIS A 377 -13.81 4.49 -18.95
N THR A 378 -13.60 3.20 -19.23
CA THR A 378 -14.26 2.08 -18.55
C THR A 378 -13.23 1.13 -17.97
N VAL A 379 -13.58 0.50 -16.85
CA VAL A 379 -12.74 -0.51 -16.18
C VAL A 379 -13.57 -1.77 -15.92
N SER A 380 -13.04 -2.91 -16.35
CA SER A 380 -13.60 -4.24 -16.06
C SER A 380 -12.74 -4.97 -15.04
N TYR A 381 -13.33 -5.91 -14.32
CA TYR A 381 -12.67 -6.67 -13.26
C TYR A 381 -12.93 -8.17 -13.40
N ASN A 382 -11.97 -8.99 -12.99
CA ASN A 382 -12.12 -10.44 -12.91
C ASN A 382 -12.80 -10.90 -11.61
N ALA A 383 -12.95 -12.21 -11.43
CA ALA A 383 -13.54 -12.81 -10.23
C ALA A 383 -12.77 -12.53 -8.93
N ARG A 384 -11.51 -12.10 -8.99
CA ARG A 384 -10.70 -11.65 -7.84
C ARG A 384 -10.78 -10.16 -7.60
N LEU A 385 -11.69 -9.46 -8.30
CA LEU A 385 -11.86 -8.01 -8.26
C LEU A 385 -10.62 -7.25 -8.73
N GLN A 386 -9.78 -7.88 -9.55
CA GLN A 386 -8.60 -7.26 -10.16
C GLN A 386 -9.00 -6.67 -11.51
N ALA A 387 -8.48 -5.49 -11.85
CA ALA A 387 -8.78 -4.84 -13.13
C ALA A 387 -8.31 -5.73 -14.29
N SER A 388 -9.23 -6.20 -15.12
CA SER A 388 -8.94 -7.07 -16.27
C SER A 388 -8.89 -6.29 -17.59
N GLU A 389 -9.51 -5.11 -17.64
CA GLU A 389 -9.49 -4.24 -18.81
C GLU A 389 -9.61 -2.77 -18.39
N ARG A 390 -8.91 -1.89 -19.09
CA ARG A 390 -9.19 -0.45 -19.14
C ARG A 390 -9.38 -0.03 -20.60
N ARG A 391 -10.47 0.65 -20.90
CA ARG A 391 -10.82 1.02 -22.28
C ARG A 391 -11.26 2.47 -22.35
N LEU A 392 -10.72 3.20 -23.31
CA LEU A 392 -11.10 4.57 -23.66
C LEU A 392 -11.82 4.55 -25.02
N THR A 393 -13.04 5.06 -25.05
CA THR A 393 -13.82 5.27 -26.28
C THR A 393 -14.11 6.76 -26.48
N VAL A 394 -14.38 7.17 -27.72
CA VAL A 394 -15.01 8.45 -28.05
C VAL A 394 -16.24 8.14 -28.89
N GLY A 395 -17.43 8.37 -28.34
CA GLY A 395 -18.65 7.76 -28.86
C GLY A 395 -18.54 6.23 -28.88
N ALA A 396 -18.87 5.59 -30.00
CA ALA A 396 -18.75 4.14 -30.16
C ALA A 396 -17.33 3.67 -30.59
N THR A 397 -16.39 4.59 -30.81
CA THR A 397 -15.07 4.26 -31.35
C THR A 397 -14.08 3.98 -30.22
N GLU A 398 -13.46 2.80 -30.22
CA GLU A 398 -12.34 2.50 -29.32
C GLU A 398 -11.10 3.29 -29.72
N VAL A 399 -10.56 4.09 -28.80
CA VAL A 399 -9.32 4.85 -28.98
C VAL A 399 -8.14 4.07 -28.43
N GLN A 400 -8.28 3.54 -27.22
CA GLN A 400 -7.23 2.81 -26.52
C GLN A 400 -7.84 1.73 -25.62
N ARG A 401 -7.18 0.59 -25.53
CA ARG A 401 -7.54 -0.47 -24.57
C ARG A 401 -6.30 -1.14 -24.02
N TYR A 402 -6.30 -1.40 -22.72
CA TYR A 402 -5.35 -2.27 -22.04
C TYR A 402 -6.09 -3.46 -21.45
N THR A 403 -5.62 -4.68 -21.71
CA THR A 403 -6.10 -5.89 -21.03
C THR A 403 -5.03 -6.40 -20.07
N TYR A 404 -5.45 -6.94 -18.94
CA TYR A 404 -4.57 -7.45 -17.88
C TYR A 404 -4.94 -8.90 -17.58
N SER A 405 -3.95 -9.79 -17.67
CA SER A 405 -4.06 -11.19 -17.28
C SER A 405 -3.19 -11.46 -16.07
N TYR A 406 -3.71 -12.21 -15.10
CA TYR A 406 -3.05 -12.52 -13.84
C TYR A 406 -2.77 -14.01 -13.75
N GLY A 407 -1.56 -14.38 -13.35
CA GLY A 407 -1.12 -15.78 -13.34
C GLY A 407 0.32 -15.97 -13.76
N ALA A 408 0.75 -17.23 -13.84
CA ALA A 408 2.09 -17.57 -14.34
C ALA A 408 2.13 -17.47 -15.86
N THR A 409 3.14 -16.79 -16.40
CA THR A 409 3.26 -16.53 -17.84
C THR A 409 4.27 -17.45 -18.49
N ASP A 410 3.89 -18.10 -19.58
CA ASP A 410 4.85 -18.64 -20.54
C ASP A 410 5.43 -17.47 -21.36
N MET A 411 6.71 -17.19 -21.14
CA MET A 411 7.38 -16.04 -21.74
C MET A 411 7.56 -16.15 -23.26
N ALA A 412 7.54 -17.36 -23.82
CA ALA A 412 7.68 -17.60 -25.26
C ALA A 412 6.35 -17.40 -25.99
N THR A 413 5.27 -17.96 -25.46
CA THR A 413 3.94 -17.91 -26.10
C THR A 413 3.09 -16.74 -25.63
N GLY A 414 3.39 -16.18 -24.46
CA GLY A 414 2.57 -15.19 -23.77
C GLY A 414 1.32 -15.77 -23.10
N ALA A 415 1.13 -17.08 -23.10
CA ALA A 415 0.00 -17.71 -22.41
C ALA A 415 0.10 -17.49 -20.90
N VAL A 416 -1.03 -17.18 -20.25
CA VAL A 416 -1.10 -16.98 -18.79
C VAL A 416 -1.94 -18.08 -18.18
N ASP A 417 -1.35 -18.80 -17.23
CA ASP A 417 -2.03 -19.78 -16.40
C ASP A 417 -2.75 -19.10 -15.24
N ALA A 418 -4.06 -18.89 -15.40
CA ALA A 418 -4.92 -18.26 -14.40
C ALA A 418 -5.16 -19.14 -13.15
N GLN A 419 -4.78 -20.43 -13.17
CA GLN A 419 -4.81 -21.30 -11.99
C GLN A 419 -3.61 -21.06 -11.05
N LYS A 420 -2.72 -20.15 -11.43
CA LYS A 420 -1.58 -19.68 -10.63
C LYS A 420 -1.70 -18.17 -10.35
N ASN A 421 -2.91 -17.68 -10.16
CA ASN A 421 -3.18 -16.27 -9.90
C ASN A 421 -2.82 -15.89 -8.46
N THR A 422 -1.54 -15.54 -8.29
CA THR A 422 -0.96 -15.03 -7.03
C THR A 422 -1.30 -13.56 -6.76
N GLY A 423 -2.06 -12.90 -7.64
CA GLY A 423 -2.27 -11.46 -7.60
C GLY A 423 -1.38 -10.67 -8.57
N GLN A 424 -0.36 -11.32 -9.12
CA GLN A 424 0.64 -10.72 -10.01
C GLN A 424 0.16 -10.66 -11.46
N ILE A 425 0.48 -9.57 -12.16
CA ILE A 425 0.14 -9.40 -13.58
C ILE A 425 1.09 -10.26 -14.40
N GLY A 426 0.56 -11.26 -15.09
CA GLY A 426 1.34 -12.08 -16.02
C GLY A 426 1.52 -11.39 -17.38
N ARG A 427 0.46 -10.77 -17.91
CA ARG A 427 0.49 -10.11 -19.23
C ARG A 427 -0.36 -8.84 -19.27
N ILE A 428 0.15 -7.83 -19.95
CA ILE A 428 -0.56 -6.61 -20.35
C ILE A 428 -0.61 -6.59 -21.89
N GLU A 429 -1.76 -6.33 -22.49
CA GLU A 429 -1.84 -6.08 -23.94
C GLU A 429 -2.38 -4.69 -24.19
N SER A 430 -1.79 -3.98 -25.16
CA SER A 430 -2.23 -2.65 -25.57
C SER A 430 -2.83 -2.67 -26.96
N PHE A 431 -3.95 -1.97 -27.12
CA PHE A 431 -4.64 -1.79 -28.39
C PHE A 431 -4.87 -0.30 -28.64
N VAL A 432 -4.76 0.11 -29.90
CA VAL A 432 -5.14 1.44 -30.40
C VAL A 432 -6.04 1.24 -31.60
N GLY A 433 -7.22 1.87 -31.60
CA GLY A 433 -8.21 1.66 -32.67
C GLY A 433 -8.63 0.20 -32.84
N GLY A 434 -8.67 -0.59 -31.76
CA GLY A 434 -8.95 -2.03 -31.78
C GLY A 434 -7.80 -2.92 -32.28
N GLN A 435 -6.68 -2.35 -32.74
CA GLN A 435 -5.53 -3.11 -33.23
C GLN A 435 -4.48 -3.28 -32.13
N LYS A 436 -4.04 -4.52 -31.90
CA LYS A 436 -3.00 -4.82 -30.91
C LYS A 436 -1.69 -4.14 -31.31
N GLN A 437 -1.16 -3.30 -30.44
CA GLN A 437 0.10 -2.59 -30.63
C GLN A 437 1.27 -3.35 -30.04
N TRP A 438 1.07 -3.95 -28.85
CA TRP A 438 2.08 -4.74 -28.15
C TRP A 438 1.45 -5.58 -27.02
N ASP A 439 2.20 -6.55 -26.53
CA ASP A 439 1.99 -7.17 -25.23
C ASP A 439 3.28 -7.21 -24.39
N GLN A 440 3.14 -6.95 -23.10
CA GLN A 440 4.20 -6.99 -22.12
C GLN A 440 3.95 -8.17 -21.18
N ARG A 441 4.94 -9.05 -21.09
CA ARG A 441 4.90 -10.31 -20.35
C ARG A 441 5.81 -10.21 -19.14
N HIS A 442 5.38 -10.77 -18.02
CA HIS A 442 6.11 -10.75 -16.76
C HIS A 442 6.26 -12.17 -16.21
N LYS A 443 7.44 -12.47 -15.68
CA LYS A 443 7.74 -13.66 -14.89
C LYS A 443 8.27 -13.22 -13.53
N TYR A 444 7.97 -14.00 -12.51
CA TYR A 444 8.37 -13.72 -11.14
C TYR A 444 9.09 -14.92 -10.55
N ASP A 445 10.14 -14.66 -9.76
CA ASP A 445 10.95 -15.68 -9.08
C ASP A 445 10.18 -16.32 -7.91
N GLU A 446 10.81 -17.29 -7.23
CA GLU A 446 10.20 -18.06 -6.14
C GLU A 446 9.83 -17.21 -4.90
N LEU A 447 10.32 -15.97 -4.80
CA LEU A 447 9.95 -15.00 -3.77
C LEU A 447 8.91 -13.98 -4.25
N GLY A 448 8.45 -14.10 -5.50
CA GLY A 448 7.48 -13.20 -6.11
C GLY A 448 8.06 -11.87 -6.60
N ARG A 449 9.38 -11.77 -6.75
CA ARG A 449 10.06 -10.59 -7.32
C ARG A 449 10.06 -10.69 -8.84
N LEU A 450 10.07 -9.55 -9.54
CA LEU A 450 10.06 -9.53 -11.01
C LEU A 450 11.38 -10.10 -11.55
N ASP A 451 11.32 -11.28 -12.15
CA ASP A 451 12.46 -12.03 -12.73
C ASP A 451 12.69 -11.62 -14.19
N LEU A 452 11.62 -11.36 -14.93
CA LEU A 452 11.70 -11.04 -16.36
C LEU A 452 10.55 -10.14 -16.77
N ALA A 453 10.84 -9.08 -17.52
CA ALA A 453 9.86 -8.32 -18.29
C ALA A 453 10.23 -8.29 -19.78
N ALA A 454 9.30 -8.68 -20.66
CA ALA A 454 9.52 -8.65 -22.11
C ALA A 454 8.31 -8.11 -22.85
N GLU A 455 8.54 -7.16 -23.76
CA GLU A 455 7.50 -6.61 -24.63
C GLU A 455 7.68 -7.11 -26.05
N HIS A 456 6.57 -7.54 -26.63
CA HIS A 456 6.47 -7.96 -28.02
C HIS A 456 5.54 -7.00 -28.75
N LEU A 457 5.92 -6.55 -29.93
CA LEU A 457 5.05 -5.77 -30.81
C LEU A 457 3.80 -6.59 -31.16
N GLY A 458 2.75 -5.93 -31.67
CA GLY A 458 1.53 -6.59 -32.12
C GLY A 458 1.75 -7.64 -33.21
N THR A 459 2.88 -7.57 -33.92
CA THR A 459 3.37 -8.58 -34.89
C THR A 459 3.95 -9.84 -34.23
N GLY A 460 4.13 -9.84 -32.90
CA GLY A 460 4.79 -10.89 -32.12
C GLY A 460 6.32 -10.74 -32.03
N ALA A 461 6.92 -9.77 -32.73
CA ALA A 461 8.36 -9.53 -32.67
C ALA A 461 8.77 -8.96 -31.30
N LEU A 462 9.84 -9.50 -30.70
CA LEU A 462 10.39 -8.97 -29.45
C LEU A 462 10.88 -7.53 -29.65
N ASN A 463 10.32 -6.59 -28.90
CA ASN A 463 10.73 -5.18 -28.89
C ASN A 463 11.78 -4.91 -27.82
N TYR A 464 11.51 -5.34 -26.58
CA TYR A 464 12.46 -5.26 -25.49
C TYR A 464 12.35 -6.46 -24.54
N ARG A 465 13.46 -6.74 -23.85
CA ARG A 465 13.55 -7.70 -22.76
C ARG A 465 14.48 -7.19 -21.66
N SER A 466 14.11 -7.44 -20.41
CA SER A 466 14.97 -7.24 -19.25
C SER A 466 14.82 -8.43 -18.31
N ASP A 467 15.94 -9.12 -18.08
CA ASP A 467 16.07 -10.13 -17.04
C ASP A 467 16.65 -9.47 -15.78
N PHE A 468 16.11 -9.84 -14.63
CA PHE A 468 16.47 -9.32 -13.31
C PHE A 468 16.85 -10.48 -12.41
N ASP A 469 18.01 -10.35 -11.78
CA ASP A 469 18.43 -11.24 -10.72
C ASP A 469 18.46 -10.49 -9.41
N TYR A 470 18.53 -11.26 -8.33
CA TYR A 470 18.60 -10.73 -7.00
C TYR A 470 19.56 -11.53 -6.16
N ASP A 471 20.29 -10.85 -5.30
CA ASP A 471 21.04 -11.55 -4.26
C ASP A 471 20.10 -11.98 -3.12
N ARG A 472 20.68 -12.69 -2.16
CA ARG A 472 19.97 -13.17 -0.97
C ARG A 472 19.47 -12.07 -0.03
N TYR A 473 19.88 -10.82 -0.24
CA TYR A 473 19.46 -9.66 0.56
C TYR A 473 18.39 -8.84 -0.14
N GLY A 474 17.98 -9.26 -1.35
CA GLY A 474 16.96 -8.60 -2.14
C GLY A 474 17.48 -7.47 -3.02
N ASN A 475 18.79 -7.30 -3.16
CA ASN A 475 19.31 -6.31 -4.09
C ASN A 475 19.11 -6.78 -5.51
N ARG A 476 18.38 -5.99 -6.29
CA ARG A 476 18.15 -6.26 -7.71
C ARG A 476 19.36 -5.87 -8.53
N TYR A 477 19.82 -6.78 -9.37
CA TYR A 477 20.88 -6.53 -10.34
C TYR A 477 20.50 -7.10 -11.71
N ARG A 478 21.25 -6.74 -12.76
CA ARG A 478 20.94 -7.10 -14.15
C ARG A 478 22.18 -7.76 -14.77
N PRO A 479 22.13 -9.07 -15.03
CA PRO A 479 23.29 -9.79 -15.51
C PRO A 479 23.70 -9.31 -16.91
N LEU A 480 25.02 -9.14 -17.10
CA LEU A 480 25.75 -8.86 -18.34
C LEU A 480 25.49 -9.93 -19.41
N GLN A 481 25.31 -11.18 -18.99
CA GLN A 481 25.08 -12.33 -19.85
C GLN A 481 23.61 -12.76 -19.79
N GLY A 482 23.01 -13.01 -20.95
CA GLY A 482 21.60 -13.38 -21.10
C GLY A 482 20.97 -12.74 -22.33
N THR A 483 19.70 -13.07 -22.62
CA THR A 483 18.92 -12.43 -23.69
C THR A 483 18.42 -11.06 -23.24
N GLN A 484 19.33 -10.12 -23.05
CA GLN A 484 18.99 -8.74 -22.70
C GLN A 484 18.64 -7.95 -23.97
N ASN A 485 17.86 -6.87 -23.84
CA ASN A 485 17.48 -6.06 -25.01
C ASN A 485 18.72 -5.52 -25.75
N PRO A 486 18.91 -5.80 -27.05
CA PRO A 486 19.98 -5.17 -27.84
C PRO A 486 19.81 -3.65 -28.03
N ASN A 487 18.60 -3.10 -27.85
CA ASN A 487 18.26 -1.72 -28.19
C ASN A 487 18.16 -0.76 -26.98
N LEU A 488 18.34 -1.24 -25.75
CA LEU A 488 18.37 -0.39 -24.56
C LEU A 488 19.76 -0.45 -23.95
N TYR A 489 20.49 0.67 -24.01
CA TYR A 489 21.71 0.81 -23.23
C TYR A 489 21.35 0.85 -21.75
N TYR A 490 21.99 0.01 -20.95
CA TYR A 490 21.95 0.08 -19.50
C TYR A 490 23.35 -0.19 -18.95
N THR A 491 23.67 0.42 -17.82
CA THR A 491 24.84 0.01 -17.04
C THR A 491 24.46 -1.27 -16.30
N PRO A 492 25.09 -2.42 -16.59
CA PRO A 492 24.85 -3.62 -15.84
C PRO A 492 25.30 -3.41 -14.39
N VAL A 493 24.58 -4.09 -13.50
CA VAL A 493 24.94 -4.24 -12.10
C VAL A 493 25.01 -5.74 -11.90
N GLU A 494 26.12 -6.21 -11.37
CA GLU A 494 26.34 -7.62 -11.05
C GLU A 494 26.32 -7.85 -9.55
N THR A 495 26.19 -9.10 -9.15
CA THR A 495 26.36 -9.47 -7.73
C THR A 495 27.73 -9.06 -7.17
N SER A 496 28.78 -9.00 -7.99
CA SER A 496 30.12 -8.54 -7.59
C SER A 496 30.19 -7.03 -7.31
N ASP A 497 29.25 -6.27 -7.85
CA ASP A 497 29.17 -4.84 -7.64
C ASP A 497 28.54 -4.50 -6.29
N ILE A 498 28.07 -5.50 -5.54
CA ILE A 498 27.41 -5.36 -4.25
C ILE A 498 28.22 -6.11 -3.20
N SER A 499 28.65 -5.39 -2.17
CA SER A 499 29.37 -5.96 -1.05
C SER A 499 28.44 -6.83 -0.22
N PRO A 500 28.68 -8.14 -0.08
CA PRO A 500 27.83 -9.01 0.74
C PRO A 500 27.96 -8.72 2.24
N THR A 501 29.00 -7.98 2.66
CA THR A 501 29.24 -7.65 4.07
C THR A 501 28.62 -6.32 4.48
N THR A 502 28.53 -5.35 3.56
CA THR A 502 27.99 -4.01 3.83
C THR A 502 26.65 -3.75 3.16
N ASN A 503 26.23 -4.62 2.23
CA ASN A 503 25.04 -4.43 1.41
C ASN A 503 25.05 -3.10 0.61
N ARG A 504 26.25 -2.65 0.21
CA ARG A 504 26.48 -1.40 -0.53
C ARG A 504 27.17 -1.70 -1.86
N PHE A 505 27.00 -0.80 -2.84
CA PHE A 505 27.78 -0.87 -4.07
C PHE A 505 29.29 -0.75 -3.79
N THR A 506 30.09 -1.61 -4.43
CA THR A 506 31.54 -1.68 -4.25
C THR A 506 32.29 -0.62 -5.04
N THR A 507 31.68 -0.03 -6.08
CA THR A 507 32.26 1.11 -6.81
C THR A 507 31.24 2.22 -7.13
N PRO A 508 31.66 3.50 -7.17
CA PRO A 508 30.78 4.63 -7.47
C PRO A 508 30.24 4.65 -8.92
N ALA A 509 30.82 3.90 -9.86
CA ALA A 509 30.34 3.88 -11.25
C ALA A 509 28.99 3.14 -11.41
N HIS A 510 28.60 2.34 -10.42
CA HIS A 510 27.34 1.59 -10.39
C HIS A 510 26.32 2.17 -9.40
N THR A 511 26.60 3.29 -8.73
CA THR A 511 25.51 4.07 -8.13
C THR A 511 24.61 4.53 -9.27
N PRO A 512 23.31 4.20 -9.27
CA PRO A 512 22.40 4.78 -10.24
C PRO A 512 22.53 6.29 -10.10
N VAL A 513 23.07 6.94 -11.14
CA VAL A 513 22.89 8.38 -11.28
C VAL A 513 21.38 8.54 -11.29
N ALA A 514 20.85 9.21 -10.27
CA ALA A 514 19.48 9.69 -10.33
C ALA A 514 19.41 10.61 -11.56
N ILE A 515 18.98 10.07 -12.70
CA ILE A 515 18.58 10.87 -13.85
C ILE A 515 17.25 11.50 -13.42
N GLY A 516 17.35 12.59 -12.66
CA GLY A 516 16.20 13.17 -11.99
C GLY A 516 16.53 14.28 -10.99
N ALA A 517 17.62 15.01 -11.19
CA ALA A 517 17.80 16.35 -10.62
C ALA A 517 18.88 17.05 -11.44
N THR A 518 18.48 17.64 -12.58
CA THR A 518 19.24 18.77 -13.10
C THR A 518 19.23 19.84 -12.02
N HIS A 519 20.32 19.94 -11.28
CA HIS A 519 20.75 21.20 -10.70
C HIS A 519 20.93 22.18 -11.86
N THR A 520 19.92 22.99 -12.13
CA THR A 520 20.14 24.29 -12.75
C THR A 520 20.55 25.23 -11.63
N ASN A 521 21.80 25.70 -11.72
CA ASN A 521 22.34 26.81 -10.92
C ASN A 521 21.45 28.05 -10.98
#